data_AF-A0A7W3MV66-F1
#
_entry.id   AF-A0A7W3MV66-F1
#
_cell.length_a   1.000
_cell.length_b   1.000
_cell.length_c   1.000
_cell.angle_alpha   90.00
_cell.angle_beta   90.00
_cell.angle_gamma   90.00
#
_symmetry.space_group_name_H-M   'P 1'
#
loop_
_entity.id
_entity.type
_entity.pdbx_description
1 polymer ?
#
loop_
_entity_poly.entity_id
_entity_poly.type
_entity_poly.pdbx_seq_one_letter_code
_entity_poly.pdbx_strand_id
1 'polypeptide(L)'
;MEVLFRRNGWGGRGPRPRPELWWRCQRCGWLGCQNLPGERLSPMRRLDGDEAVCFFCGEDESNVASDPWEEDGELRDWVVCLTCGTSNTRRLGPAPRDGAGPD
;
A
#
# COMPACT_ATOMS: atom_id res chain seq x y z
N MET A 1 -14.04 3.14 6.24
CA MET A 1 -13.09 2.64 7.27
C MET A 1 -12.12 3.77 7.51
N GLU A 2 -11.89 4.15 8.75
CA GLU A 2 -10.93 5.21 9.09
C GLU A 2 -9.63 4.53 9.55
N VAL A 3 -8.51 4.80 8.86
CA VAL A 3 -7.21 4.24 9.22
C VAL A 3 -6.56 5.20 10.22
N LEU A 4 -6.51 4.78 11.49
CA LEU A 4 -5.84 5.53 12.55
C LEU A 4 -4.38 5.06 12.64
N PHE A 5 -3.44 5.96 12.32
CA PHE A 5 -2.01 5.67 12.35
C PHE A 5 -1.57 5.54 13.80
N ARG A 6 -1.08 4.38 14.22
CA ARG A 6 -0.44 4.23 15.54
C ARG A 6 1.06 4.52 15.51
N ARG A 7 1.70 4.41 14.34
CA ARG A 7 3.16 4.51 14.20
C ARG A 7 3.56 5.49 13.07
N ASN A 8 3.74 6.76 13.41
CA ASN A 8 4.53 7.72 12.61
C ASN A 8 5.88 8.08 13.29
N GLY A 9 6.31 7.30 14.28
CA GLY A 9 7.44 7.61 15.16
C GLY A 9 8.84 7.53 14.54
N TRP A 10 8.98 7.47 13.21
CA TRP A 10 10.26 7.77 12.58
C TRP A 10 10.42 9.31 12.60
N GLY A 11 11.00 9.84 13.69
CA GLY A 11 11.25 11.28 13.87
C GLY A 11 10.74 11.92 15.18
N GLY A 12 10.30 11.13 16.16
CA GLY A 12 9.97 11.64 17.52
C GLY A 12 8.64 12.41 17.67
N ARG A 13 7.82 12.48 16.62
CA ARG A 13 6.45 13.01 16.72
C ARG A 13 5.45 11.86 16.87
N GLY A 14 4.42 12.07 17.68
CA GLY A 14 3.33 11.10 17.88
C GLY A 14 2.41 10.99 16.67
N PRO A 15 1.60 9.90 16.61
CA PRO A 15 0.76 9.54 15.47
C PRO A 15 -0.05 10.71 14.91
N ARG A 16 -0.09 10.83 13.56
CA ARG A 16 -0.89 11.83 12.85
C ARG A 16 -1.95 11.13 12.00
N PRO A 17 -3.20 11.60 12.00
CA PRO A 17 -4.20 11.17 11.02
C PRO A 17 -3.68 11.43 9.60
N ARG A 18 -3.90 10.50 8.66
CA ARG A 18 -3.71 10.78 7.23
C ARG A 18 -5.03 11.26 6.63
N PRO A 19 -4.95 12.12 5.60
CA PRO A 19 -6.13 12.60 4.89
C PRO A 19 -6.82 11.51 4.06
N GLU A 20 -6.24 10.31 4.00
CA GLU A 20 -6.70 9.22 3.16
C GLU A 20 -8.07 8.71 3.58
N LEU A 21 -8.91 8.49 2.58
CA LEU A 21 -10.19 7.82 2.78
C LEU A 21 -10.11 6.40 2.21
N TRP A 22 -10.67 5.45 2.97
CA TRP A 22 -10.56 4.03 2.67
C TRP A 22 -11.93 3.36 2.56
N TRP A 23 -12.12 2.63 1.45
CA TRP A 23 -13.33 1.87 1.14
C TRP A 23 -13.00 0.42 0.88
N ARG A 24 -13.91 -0.47 1.25
CA ARG A 24 -13.82 -1.90 0.92
C ARG A 24 -14.89 -2.24 -0.10
N CYS A 25 -14.47 -2.78 -1.24
CA CYS A 25 -15.40 -3.36 -2.19
C CYS A 25 -15.95 -4.68 -1.62
N GLN A 26 -17.27 -4.75 -1.41
CA GLN A 26 -17.95 -5.92 -0.86
C GLN A 26 -17.93 -7.13 -1.81
N ARG A 27 -17.67 -6.92 -3.10
CA ARG A 27 -17.76 -7.97 -4.13
C ARG A 27 -16.44 -8.67 -4.43
N CYS A 28 -15.33 -7.94 -4.49
CA CYS A 28 -14.03 -8.49 -4.88
C CYS A 28 -12.98 -8.45 -3.76
N GLY A 29 -13.30 -7.86 -2.60
CA GLY A 29 -12.37 -7.79 -1.46
C GLY A 29 -11.26 -6.74 -1.61
N TRP A 30 -11.13 -6.10 -2.77
CA TRP A 30 -10.24 -4.97 -2.99
C TRP A 30 -10.63 -3.77 -2.12
N LEU A 31 -9.63 -2.98 -1.79
CA LEU A 31 -9.76 -1.73 -1.08
C LEU A 31 -9.56 -0.57 -2.05
N GLY A 32 -10.26 0.52 -1.85
CA GLY A 32 -10.00 1.78 -2.53
C GLY A 32 -9.39 2.75 -1.55
N CYS A 33 -8.30 3.41 -1.96
CA CYS A 33 -7.69 4.53 -1.25
C CYS A 33 -7.88 5.80 -2.06
N GLN A 34 -8.37 6.88 -1.45
CA GLN A 34 -8.31 8.23 -1.98
C GLN A 34 -7.29 9.00 -1.16
N ASN A 35 -6.17 9.40 -1.76
CA ASN A 35 -5.06 10.00 -1.02
C ASN A 35 -5.38 11.41 -0.51
N LEU A 36 -5.98 12.25 -1.36
CA LEU A 36 -6.53 13.55 -0.98
C LEU A 36 -8.02 13.67 -1.37
N PRO A 37 -8.83 14.43 -0.61
CA PRO A 37 -10.23 14.66 -0.95
C PRO A 37 -10.39 15.17 -2.38
N GLY A 38 -11.19 14.46 -3.18
CA GLY A 38 -11.45 14.79 -4.58
C GLY A 38 -10.55 14.09 -5.61
N GLU A 39 -9.52 13.37 -5.17
CA GLU A 39 -8.69 12.57 -6.08
C GLU A 39 -9.37 11.28 -6.55
N ARG A 40 -8.82 10.67 -7.60
CA ARG A 40 -9.28 9.37 -8.06
C ARG A 40 -8.95 8.29 -7.02
N LEU A 41 -9.89 7.36 -6.85
CA LEU A 41 -9.66 6.14 -6.07
C LEU A 41 -8.55 5.31 -6.71
N SER A 42 -7.51 5.04 -5.93
CA SER A 42 -6.47 4.06 -6.25
C SER A 42 -6.89 2.69 -5.69
N PRO A 43 -6.91 1.64 -6.53
CA PRO A 43 -7.19 0.29 -6.06
C PRO A 43 -6.01 -0.22 -5.22
N MET A 44 -6.34 -0.91 -4.12
CA MET A 44 -5.40 -1.50 -3.18
C MET A 44 -5.78 -2.97 -2.96
N ARG A 45 -4.83 -3.87 -3.19
CA ARG A 45 -4.98 -5.31 -2.95
C ARG A 45 -4.45 -5.68 -1.57
N ARG A 46 -5.03 -6.71 -0.95
CA ARG A 46 -4.41 -7.34 0.22
C ARG A 46 -3.17 -8.11 -0.23
N LEU A 47 -2.13 -8.05 0.58
CA LEU A 47 -0.96 -8.91 0.44
C LEU A 47 -1.22 -10.23 1.17
N ASP A 48 -0.53 -11.29 0.75
CA ASP A 48 -0.62 -12.64 1.28
C ASP A 48 0.75 -13.15 1.77
N GLY A 49 0.73 -14.25 2.52
CA GLY A 49 1.93 -14.84 3.12
C GLY A 49 2.69 -13.85 4.00
N ASP A 50 4.02 -13.90 3.94
CA ASP A 50 4.90 -13.04 4.74
C ASP A 50 4.70 -11.55 4.45
N GLU A 51 4.24 -11.21 3.24
CA GLU A 51 4.01 -9.82 2.84
C GLU A 51 2.74 -9.22 3.49
N ALA A 52 1.84 -10.08 3.99
CA ALA A 52 0.65 -9.66 4.72
C ALA A 52 0.98 -9.09 6.11
N VAL A 53 2.11 -9.49 6.69
CA VAL A 53 2.58 -9.08 8.02
C VAL A 53 3.27 -7.73 7.96
N CYS A 54 2.85 -6.79 8.78
CA CYS A 54 3.53 -5.50 8.86
C CYS A 54 4.90 -5.65 9.53
N PHE A 55 5.98 -5.44 8.78
CA PHE A 55 7.35 -5.41 9.33
C PHE A 55 7.50 -4.46 10.52
N PHE A 56 6.68 -3.40 10.57
CA PHE A 56 6.75 -2.39 11.60
C PHE A 56 6.02 -2.80 12.89
N CYS A 57 4.73 -3.14 12.83
CA CYS A 57 3.97 -3.44 14.05
C CYS A 57 3.79 -4.94 14.32
N GLY A 58 4.20 -5.82 13.40
CA GLY A 58 4.04 -7.27 13.51
C GLY A 58 2.62 -7.77 13.30
N GLU A 59 1.69 -6.90 12.93
CA GLU A 59 0.27 -7.26 12.76
C GLU A 59 0.08 -8.03 11.45
N ASP A 60 -0.56 -9.19 11.56
CA ASP A 60 -0.87 -10.08 10.43
C ASP A 60 -2.05 -9.56 9.59
N GLU A 61 -2.11 -9.96 8.32
CA GLU A 61 -3.14 -9.58 7.34
C GLU A 61 -3.44 -8.07 7.26
N SER A 62 -2.45 -7.25 7.63
CA SER A 62 -2.62 -5.81 7.83
C SER A 62 -2.09 -4.99 6.65
N ASN A 63 -1.17 -5.54 5.85
CA ASN A 63 -0.62 -4.84 4.70
C ASN A 63 -1.52 -4.94 3.46
N VAL A 64 -1.57 -3.82 2.75
CA VAL A 64 -2.20 -3.70 1.43
C VAL A 64 -1.24 -2.98 0.50
N ALA A 65 -1.33 -3.26 -0.79
CA ALA A 65 -0.49 -2.64 -1.82
C ALA A 65 -1.33 -2.03 -2.93
N SER A 66 -0.85 -0.94 -3.53
CA SER A 66 -1.41 -0.42 -4.78
C SER A 66 -1.18 -1.37 -5.95
N ASP A 67 -1.76 -1.04 -7.10
CA ASP A 67 -1.24 -1.56 -8.36
C ASP A 67 0.24 -1.16 -8.54
N PRO A 68 1.08 -2.03 -9.11
CA PRO A 68 2.45 -1.68 -9.43
C PRO A 68 2.53 -0.57 -10.50
N TRP A 69 3.52 0.30 -10.38
CA TRP A 69 3.87 1.29 -11.39
C TRP A 69 5.37 1.22 -11.70
N GLU A 70 5.74 1.70 -12.88
CA GLU A 70 7.14 1.85 -13.27
C GLU A 70 7.68 3.21 -12.84
N GLU A 71 8.88 3.22 -12.27
CA GLU A 71 9.64 4.42 -11.96
C GLU A 71 11.13 4.11 -12.10
N ASP A 72 11.85 4.90 -12.90
CA ASP A 72 13.30 4.74 -13.15
C ASP A 72 13.72 3.32 -13.58
N GLY A 73 12.89 2.63 -14.38
CA GLY A 73 13.14 1.26 -14.85
C GLY A 73 12.94 0.17 -13.78
N GLU A 74 12.38 0.52 -12.62
CA GLU A 74 11.98 -0.42 -11.58
C GLU A 74 10.45 -0.50 -11.48
N LEU A 75 9.95 -1.71 -11.24
CA LEU A 75 8.56 -1.91 -10.84
C LEU A 75 8.45 -1.66 -9.33
N ARG A 76 7.56 -0.78 -8.94
CA ARG A 76 7.32 -0.38 -7.55
C ARG A 76 5.85 -0.48 -7.21
N ASP A 77 5.54 -0.73 -5.95
CA ASP A 77 4.20 -0.54 -5.41
C ASP A 77 4.23 0.24 -4.09
N TRP A 78 3.07 0.71 -3.66
CA TRP A 78 2.91 1.47 -2.43
C TRP A 78 2.22 0.57 -1.41
N VAL A 79 2.95 0.19 -0.37
CA VAL A 79 2.45 -0.68 0.70
C VAL A 79 1.99 0.16 1.88
N VAL A 80 0.84 -0.17 2.45
CA VAL A 80 0.26 0.47 3.64
C VAL A 80 -0.18 -0.60 4.63
N CYS A 81 0.21 -0.48 5.89
CA CYS A 81 -0.39 -1.25 6.97
C CYS A 81 -1.66 -0.55 7.46
N LEU A 82 -2.81 -1.20 7.41
CA LEU A 82 -4.08 -0.63 7.86
C LEU A 82 -4.20 -0.53 9.39
N THR A 83 -3.33 -1.21 10.15
CA THR A 83 -3.37 -1.22 11.62
C THR A 83 -2.52 -0.12 12.24
N CYS A 84 -1.24 -0.04 11.86
CA CYS A 84 -0.35 1.00 12.38
C CYS A 84 -0.21 2.20 11.45
N GLY A 85 -0.68 2.06 10.20
CA GLY A 85 -0.69 3.12 9.21
C GLY A 85 0.67 3.39 8.54
N THR A 86 1.70 2.61 8.88
CA THR A 86 2.99 2.78 8.22
C THR A 86 2.86 2.45 6.74
N SER A 87 3.40 3.32 5.88
CA SER A 87 3.42 3.08 4.45
C SER A 87 4.81 3.30 3.86
N ASN A 88 5.14 2.57 2.81
CA ASN A 88 6.40 2.73 2.11
C ASN A 88 6.25 2.38 0.63
N THR A 89 7.09 2.95 -0.21
CA THR A 89 7.27 2.47 -1.57
C THR A 89 8.16 1.23 -1.51
N ARG A 90 7.66 0.12 -2.05
CA ARG A 90 8.38 -1.15 -2.14
C ARG A 90 8.81 -1.39 -3.57
N ARG A 91 10.06 -1.85 -3.74
CA ARG A 91 10.57 -2.30 -5.03
C ARG A 91 10.19 -3.76 -5.24
N LEU A 92 9.59 -4.06 -6.38
CA LEU A 92 9.22 -5.42 -6.80
C LEU A 92 10.29 -6.06 -7.69
N GLY A 93 11.13 -5.23 -8.31
CA GLY A 93 12.22 -5.66 -9.16
C GLY A 93 12.38 -4.77 -10.39
N PRO A 94 13.16 -5.21 -11.39
CA PRO A 94 13.24 -4.53 -12.68
C PRO A 94 11.87 -4.46 -13.37
N ALA A 95 11.57 -3.35 -14.04
CA ALA A 95 10.40 -3.28 -14.90
C ALA A 95 10.53 -4.28 -16.07
N PRO A 96 9.42 -4.88 -16.55
CA PRO A 96 9.45 -5.68 -17.76
C PRO A 96 10.00 -4.84 -18.91
N ARG A 97 10.97 -5.37 -19.66
CA ARG A 97 11.39 -4.72 -20.90
C ARG A 97 10.25 -4.89 -21.90
N ASP A 98 9.69 -3.80 -22.41
CA ASP A 98 8.78 -3.86 -23.55
C ASP A 98 9.46 -4.68 -24.68
N GLY A 99 8.91 -5.86 -24.99
CA GLY A 99 9.34 -6.67 -26.14
C GLY A 99 9.93 -8.06 -25.90
N ALA A 100 9.87 -8.64 -24.70
CA ALA A 100 10.14 -10.09 -24.55
C ALA A 100 8.92 -10.89 -25.04
N GLY A 101 8.77 -11.01 -26.37
CA GLY A 101 7.96 -12.07 -26.97
C GLY A 101 8.52 -13.45 -26.61
N PRO A 102 7.70 -14.50 -26.61
CA PRO A 102 8.20 -15.85 -26.40
C PRO A 102 9.15 -16.23 -27.55
N ASP A 103 10.34 -16.75 -27.22
CA ASP A 103 11.21 -17.50 -28.14
C ASP A 103 10.50 -18.77 -28.64
#